data_AF-A0A8T5UWF2-F1
#
_entry.id   AF-A0A8T5UWF2-F1
#
_cell.length_a   1.000
_cell.length_b   1.000
_cell.length_c   1.000
_cell.angle_alpha   90.00
_cell.angle_beta   90.00
_cell.angle_gamma   90.00
#
_symmetry.space_group_name_H-M   'P 1'
#
loop_
_entity.id
_entity.type
_entity.pdbx_description
1 polymer ?
#
loop_
_entity_poly.entity_id
_entity_poly.type
_entity_poly.pdbx_seq_one_letter_code
_entity_poly.pdbx_strand_id
1 'polypeptide(L)' 'MNELFNWDFPYPSRRMPVLAENIVSSSQPLACQAGLSMLRKGGNAIDAAIATAITLTVVEPVNNGIGSDAFAIVFD' A
#
# COMPACT_ATOMS: atom_id res chain seq x y z
N MET A 1 15.37 2.58 -34.51
CA MET A 1 15.76 1.75 -33.35
C MET A 1 14.55 1.74 -32.41
N ASN A 2 13.70 0.72 -32.57
CA ASN A 2 12.54 0.28 -31.75
C ASN A 2 11.50 1.31 -31.25
N GLU A 3 10.49 1.62 -32.08
CA GLU A 3 9.21 2.26 -31.69
C GLU A 3 8.22 1.26 -31.01
N LEU A 4 8.69 0.37 -30.15
CA LEU A 4 7.85 -0.74 -29.66
C LEU A 4 7.09 -0.45 -28.35
N PHE A 5 7.31 0.71 -27.69
CA PHE A 5 6.61 1.05 -26.46
C PHE A 5 6.65 2.57 -26.19
N ASN A 6 5.48 3.18 -25.95
CA ASN A 6 5.33 4.61 -25.60
C ASN A 6 4.66 4.73 -24.21
N TRP A 7 5.17 5.62 -23.35
CA TRP A 7 4.67 5.91 -22.00
C TRP A 7 3.60 7.01 -21.97
N ASP A 8 3.23 7.55 -23.12
CA ASP A 8 2.11 8.49 -23.21
C ASP A 8 0.79 7.79 -22.86
N PHE A 9 0.04 8.39 -21.93
CA PHE A 9 -1.33 7.99 -21.60
C PHE A 9 -2.30 8.99 -22.26
N PRO A 10 -2.67 8.81 -23.54
CA PRO A 10 -3.40 9.83 -24.32
C PRO A 10 -4.86 10.03 -23.88
N TYR A 11 -5.39 9.15 -23.04
CA TYR A 11 -6.78 9.19 -22.58
C TYR A 11 -6.86 9.44 -21.07
N PRO A 12 -7.83 10.24 -20.59
CA PRO A 12 -8.03 10.43 -19.16
C PRO A 12 -8.50 9.13 -18.51
N SER A 13 -7.96 8.83 -17.32
CA SER A 13 -8.43 7.75 -16.45
C SER A 13 -9.13 8.32 -15.22
N ARG A 14 -10.10 7.58 -14.69
CA ARG A 14 -10.85 7.95 -13.48
C ARG A 14 -10.77 6.83 -12.45
N ARG A 15 -10.37 7.15 -11.22
CA ARG A 15 -10.48 6.26 -10.07
C ARG A 15 -11.72 6.63 -9.26
N MET A 16 -12.59 5.65 -9.02
CA MET A 16 -13.74 5.82 -8.15
C MET A 16 -13.33 5.61 -6.68
N PRO A 17 -14.01 6.25 -5.71
CA PRO A 17 -13.82 5.94 -4.30
C PRO A 17 -14.04 4.45 -4.04
N VAL A 18 -13.18 3.86 -3.21
CA VAL A 18 -13.32 2.47 -2.73
C VAL A 18 -14.01 2.52 -1.38
N LEU A 19 -15.09 1.75 -1.22
CA LEU A 19 -15.85 1.62 0.03
C LEU A 19 -15.80 0.17 0.50
N ALA A 20 -15.48 -0.04 1.78
CA ALA A 20 -15.51 -1.32 2.47
C ALA A 20 -15.55 -1.09 3.98
N GLU A 21 -15.95 -2.12 4.73
CA GLU A 21 -15.93 -2.12 6.20
C GLU A 21 -14.50 -2.01 6.75
N ASN A 22 -13.56 -2.71 6.11
CA ASN A 22 -12.14 -2.66 6.42
C ASN A 22 -11.33 -2.27 5.17
N ILE A 23 -10.48 -1.25 5.28
CA ILE A 23 -9.68 -0.71 4.16
C ILE A 23 -8.21 -0.59 4.56
N VAL A 24 -7.33 -0.90 3.61
CA VAL A 24 -5.88 -0.61 3.69
C VAL A 24 -5.48 0.14 2.43
N SER A 25 -4.75 1.24 2.58
CA SER A 25 -4.27 2.07 1.47
C SER A 25 -2.80 2.40 1.66
N SER A 26 -2.00 2.22 0.61
CA SER A 26 -0.55 2.46 0.59
C SER A 26 -0.07 2.67 -0.86
N SER A 27 1.14 3.19 -1.04
CA SER A 27 1.82 3.40 -2.32
C SER A 27 2.09 2.10 -3.09
N GLN A 28 2.28 0.98 -2.37
CA GLN A 28 2.61 -0.31 -2.96
C GLN A 28 1.47 -1.33 -2.77
N PRO A 29 0.86 -1.85 -3.87
CA PRO A 29 -0.25 -2.80 -3.76
C PRO A 29 0.05 -4.08 -2.97
N LEU A 30 1.28 -4.61 -3.02
CA LEU A 30 1.65 -5.78 -2.22
C LEU A 30 1.68 -5.49 -0.72
N ALA A 31 2.03 -4.26 -0.31
CA ALA A 31 1.94 -3.84 1.08
C ALA A 31 0.48 -3.74 1.54
N CYS A 32 -0.41 -3.19 0.70
CA CYS A 32 -1.85 -3.19 0.98
C CYS A 32 -2.39 -4.62 1.18
N GLN A 33 -1.94 -5.57 0.35
CA GLN A 33 -2.34 -6.97 0.45
C GLN A 33 -1.85 -7.64 1.74
N ALA A 34 -0.66 -7.28 2.24
CA ALA A 34 -0.17 -7.77 3.52
C ALA A 34 -1.04 -7.28 4.69
N GLY A 35 -1.37 -5.98 4.72
CA GLY A 35 -2.32 -5.43 5.71
C GLY A 35 -3.69 -6.09 5.64
N LEU A 36 -4.23 -6.28 4.43
CA LEU A 36 -5.51 -6.96 4.20
C LEU A 36 -5.48 -8.42 4.66
N SER A 37 -4.33 -9.08 4.56
CA SER A 37 -4.14 -10.45 5.05
C SER A 37 -4.18 -10.51 6.58
N MET A 38 -3.75 -9.46 7.28
CA MET A 38 -3.89 -9.40 8.74
C MET A 38 -5.33 -9.15 9.19
N LEU A 39 -6.06 -8.26 8.50
CA LEU A 39 -7.50 -8.09 8.75
C LEU A 39 -8.26 -9.41 8.55
N ARG A 40 -7.94 -10.17 7.48
CA ARG A 40 -8.53 -11.49 7.22
C ARG A 40 -8.23 -12.53 8.30
N LYS A 41 -7.14 -12.37 9.04
CA LYS A 41 -6.78 -13.23 10.19
C LYS A 41 -7.47 -12.81 11.49
N GLY A 42 -8.37 -11.82 11.43
CA GLY A 42 -9.07 -11.29 12.61
C GLY A 42 -8.28 -10.20 13.35
N GLY A 43 -7.23 -9.65 12.73
CA GLY A 43 -6.50 -8.51 13.29
C GLY A 43 -7.27 -7.20 13.12
N ASN A 44 -6.89 -6.19 13.89
CA ASN A 44 -7.48 -4.86 13.84
C ASN A 44 -6.74 -3.92 12.85
N ALA A 45 -7.12 -2.65 12.82
CA ALA A 45 -6.49 -1.64 11.97
C ALA A 45 -4.99 -1.43 12.28
N ILE A 46 -4.58 -1.61 13.54
CA ILE A 46 -3.18 -1.47 13.97
C ILE A 46 -2.34 -2.64 13.44
N ASP A 47 -2.84 -3.87 13.52
CA ASP A 47 -2.17 -5.05 12.95
C ASP A 47 -1.98 -4.92 11.44
N ALA A 48 -3.01 -4.41 10.76
CA ALA A 48 -2.98 -4.15 9.32
C ALA A 48 -1.93 -3.08 8.96
N ALA A 49 -1.85 -2.00 9.74
CA ALA A 49 -0.87 -0.94 9.55
C ALA A 49 0.57 -1.44 9.74
N ILE A 50 0.83 -2.23 10.79
CA ILE A 50 2.16 -2.80 11.06
C ILE A 50 2.59 -3.74 9.93
N ALA A 51 1.70 -4.65 9.50
CA ALA A 51 2.01 -5.56 8.40
C ALA A 51 2.30 -4.82 7.08
N THR A 52 1.55 -3.74 6.81
CA THR A 52 1.77 -2.88 5.65
C THR A 52 3.14 -2.19 5.75
N ALA A 53 3.45 -1.57 6.90
CA ALA A 53 4.70 -0.84 7.13
C ALA A 53 5.93 -1.74 7.03
N ILE A 54 5.91 -2.93 7.64
CA ILE A 54 7.00 -3.90 7.54
C ILE A 54 7.18 -4.34 6.09
N THR A 55 6.09 -4.61 5.37
CA THR A 55 6.17 -5.03 3.97
C THR A 55 6.82 -3.96 3.10
N LEU A 56 6.48 -2.67 3.30
CA LEU A 56 7.06 -1.54 2.57
C LEU A 56 8.60 -1.48 2.65
N THR A 57 9.19 -1.92 3.77
CA THR A 57 10.67 -1.98 3.89
C THR A 57 11.34 -2.89 2.86
N VAL A 58 10.57 -3.81 2.25
CA VAL A 58 11.04 -4.76 1.23
C VAL A 58 10.55 -4.36 -0.15
N VAL A 59 9.27 -4.01 -0.28
CA VAL A 59 8.62 -3.81 -1.60
C VAL A 59 8.71 -2.38 -2.12
N GLU A 60 9.16 -1.43 -1.28
CA GLU A 60 9.42 -0.04 -1.66
C GLU A 60 10.74 0.48 -1.04
N PRO A 61 11.89 -0.16 -1.36
CA PRO A 61 13.16 0.08 -0.68
C PRO A 61 13.77 1.46 -0.97
N VAL A 62 13.26 2.16 -2.00
CA VAL A 62 13.70 3.52 -2.35
C VAL A 62 13.10 4.59 -1.44
N ASN A 63 12.08 4.25 -0.65
CA ASN A 63 11.29 5.19 0.14
C ASN A 63 11.07 4.74 1.60
N ASN A 64 11.39 3.49 1.94
CA ASN A 64 11.30 2.97 3.30
C ASN A 64 12.39 1.90 3.55
N GLY A 65 12.69 1.60 4.82
CA GLY A 65 13.66 0.59 5.21
C GLY A 65 13.60 0.24 6.70
N ILE A 66 14.29 -0.84 7.09
CA ILE A 66 14.28 -1.36 8.46
C ILE A 66 14.88 -0.36 9.47
N GLY A 67 15.81 0.48 9.05
CA GLY A 67 16.43 1.51 9.88
C GLY A 67 15.66 2.84 9.96
N SER A 68 14.42 2.89 9.48
CA SER A 68 13.57 4.08 9.53
C SER A 68 13.07 4.36 10.95
N ASP A 69 12.58 5.58 11.17
CA ASP A 69 11.63 5.86 12.23
C ASP A 69 10.18 5.69 11.72
N ALA A 70 9.20 5.79 12.63
CA ALA A 70 7.79 5.73 12.29
C ALA A 70 6.97 6.63 13.22
N PHE A 71 5.97 7.29 12.65
CA PHE A 71 4.96 8.06 13.36
C PHE A 71 3.58 7.51 13.02
N ALA A 72 2.68 7.46 14.01
CA ALA A 72 1.32 7.00 13.83
C ALA A 72 0.34 7.88 14.61
N ILE A 73 -0.78 8.20 13.98
CA ILE A 73 -1.96 8.74 14.65
C ILE A 73 -2.99 7.61 14.64
N VAL A 74 -3.35 7.15 15.83
CA VAL A 74 -4.23 5.99 16.01
C VAL A 74 -5.48 6.47 16.75
N PHE A 75 -6.63 6.03 16.26
CA PHE A 75 -7.93 6.20 16.89
C PHE A 75 -8.57 4.82 16.97
N ASP A 76 -9.10 4.48 18.15
CA ASP A 76 -9.72 3.19 18.47
C ASP A 76 -11.02 3.45 19.24
#